data_AF-A0A4S9E8M6-F1
#
_entry.id   AF-A0A4S9E8M6-F1
#
_cell.length_a   1.000
_cell.length_b   1.000
_cell.length_c   1.000
_cell.angle_alpha   90.00
_cell.angle_beta   90.00
_cell.angle_gamma   90.00
#
_symmetry.space_group_name_H-M   'P 1'
#
loop_
_entity.id
_entity.type
_entity.pdbx_description
1 polymer ?
#
loop_
_entity_poly.entity_id
_entity_poly.type
_entity_poly.pdbx_seq_one_letter_code
_entity_poly.pdbx_strand_id
1 'polypeptide(L)'
;MVALMDCQLHEINRLSSRTDTDNYLPIHQHQVEAKKLRPFTTYYYQFTQCGTTNRSPVGRTKTSPSADQKIDKIGLAVYSCSNYPNGYFNAYGNAARKDRVDYVIHLGDYIYESSVGVQGRDARATNPSGALLTLYDYRTRIAQYRTDADLQLSHQKFAWITTWDDHEVANNGYRDGFSAMNNTEDSILRFGGVSVDQRKMNAVRAYFEWMPIRQVNMDDNLRIWRNFQKGTLLDLTMLDTRNYDRSITDLNYNTDYIYKIHDDAGRSLMGSQQENWFYKTLISSKKRGAAWRIIGNQIVFSRINITSWFGTFENPYNEDQWDGYAKNRARTFQTLYDHDIGNNIMLAGDSHANWVSDLVWLEEHPYDSATGEGAVGVEFAGTAVTSSGFGGTIQSANNQSSSLVRDNSELQWNEGYYRGYYELQIGYDAVHASYYGMPTVATRNPLEISLANFTVVNGGNKLQRPVAGGKVESGFIKTGQVQMTNLTYNTQNQSWAVRNDFNQMFISYPRTT
;
A
#
# COMPACT_ATOMS: atom_id res chain seq x y z
N MET A 1 -19.22 17.70 -17.43
CA MET A 1 -20.60 17.25 -17.15
C MET A 1 -20.68 17.00 -15.65
N VAL A 2 -21.37 17.85 -14.90
CA VAL A 2 -21.62 17.63 -13.47
C VAL A 2 -22.78 16.64 -13.40
N ALA A 3 -22.55 15.45 -12.84
CA ALA A 3 -23.66 14.55 -12.55
C ALA A 3 -24.41 15.14 -11.34
N LEU A 4 -25.47 15.92 -11.62
CA LEU A 4 -26.44 16.30 -10.62
C LEU A 4 -27.32 15.07 -10.38
N MET A 5 -27.06 14.34 -9.30
CA MET A 5 -28.03 13.38 -8.79
C MET A 5 -29.07 14.18 -8.01
N ASP A 6 -30.30 14.17 -8.51
CA ASP A 6 -31.47 14.74 -7.85
C ASP A 6 -31.74 14.03 -6.52
N CYS A 7 -32.40 14.70 -5.55
CA CYS A 7 -32.63 14.25 -4.16
C CYS A 7 -33.57 13.02 -4.06
N GLN A 8 -33.25 11.92 -4.74
CA GLN A 8 -33.78 10.59 -4.50
C GLN A 8 -32.64 9.63 -4.15
N LEU A 9 -31.86 10.00 -3.13
CA LEU A 9 -31.14 8.99 -2.37
C LEU A 9 -32.22 8.25 -1.57
N HIS A 10 -32.58 7.04 -2.02
CA HIS A 10 -33.10 6.07 -1.07
C HIS A 10 -32.01 5.93 -0.01
N GLU A 11 -32.33 6.34 1.23
CA GLU A 11 -31.65 5.80 2.40
C GLU A 11 -31.61 4.29 2.19
N ILE A 12 -30.42 3.73 1.92
CA ILE A 12 -30.19 2.35 2.29
C ILE A 12 -30.07 2.40 3.81
N ASN A 13 -31.21 2.56 4.48
CA ASN A 13 -31.37 2.21 5.88
C ASN A 13 -31.19 0.70 5.96
N ARG A 14 -29.93 0.25 5.96
CA ARG A 14 -29.53 -0.82 6.86
C ARG A 14 -29.09 -0.20 8.19
N LEU A 15 -30.00 0.59 8.76
CA LEU A 15 -30.16 0.61 10.19
C LEU A 15 -30.70 -0.78 10.53
N SER A 16 -29.86 -1.68 11.05
CA SER A 16 -30.39 -2.42 12.18
C SER A 16 -30.67 -1.33 13.21
N SER A 17 -31.95 -1.02 13.42
CA SER A 17 -32.38 -0.29 14.60
C SER A 17 -32.17 -1.20 15.81
N ARG A 18 -30.90 -1.46 16.16
CA ARG A 18 -30.55 -1.53 17.57
C ARG A 18 -30.16 -0.11 17.92
N THR A 19 -31.07 0.53 18.64
CA THR A 19 -30.71 1.59 19.57
C THR A 19 -29.62 1.03 20.49
N ASP A 20 -28.36 1.17 20.11
CA ASP A 20 -27.30 1.20 21.12
C ASP A 20 -27.57 2.46 21.92
N THR A 21 -27.86 2.26 23.20
CA THR A 21 -28.26 3.26 24.19
C THR A 21 -27.12 4.19 24.60
N ASP A 22 -26.09 4.31 23.77
CA ASP A 22 -24.94 5.17 24.06
C ASP A 22 -25.12 6.52 23.35
N ASN A 23 -25.08 7.59 24.14
CA ASN A 23 -25.29 9.00 23.77
C ASN A 23 -24.24 9.57 22.76
N TYR A 24 -23.97 8.89 21.66
CA TYR A 24 -23.00 9.32 20.66
C TYR A 24 -23.70 9.77 19.37
N LEU A 25 -23.28 10.93 18.85
CA LEU A 25 -23.78 11.51 17.60
C LEU A 25 -23.76 10.46 16.47
N PRO A 26 -24.86 10.27 15.73
CA PRO A 26 -24.88 9.35 14.60
C PRO A 26 -23.88 9.82 13.52
N ILE A 27 -22.96 8.94 13.14
CA ILE A 27 -22.11 9.14 11.98
C ILE A 27 -22.96 8.74 10.76
N HIS A 28 -23.29 9.72 9.91
CA HIS A 28 -24.01 9.49 8.66
C HIS A 28 -23.01 9.33 7.51
N GLN A 29 -23.03 8.15 6.88
CA GLN A 29 -22.21 7.85 5.72
C GLN A 29 -23.09 7.47 4.54
N HIS A 30 -22.67 7.92 3.36
CA HIS A 30 -23.38 7.67 2.12
C HIS A 30 -22.40 7.18 1.07
N GLN A 31 -22.67 6.01 0.51
CA GLN A 31 -21.97 5.48 -0.64
C GLN A 31 -22.89 5.48 -1.84
N VAL A 32 -22.42 6.05 -2.95
CA VAL A 32 -23.22 6.19 -4.17
C VAL A 32 -22.52 5.50 -5.33
N GLU A 33 -23.23 4.57 -5.95
CA GLU A 33 -22.80 3.94 -7.19
C GLU A 33 -23.37 4.69 -8.39
N ALA A 34 -22.62 5.64 -8.94
CA ALA A 34 -22.95 6.25 -10.21
C ALA A 34 -22.80 5.22 -11.36
N LYS A 35 -23.90 4.98 -12.09
CA LYS A 35 -23.99 4.01 -13.19
C LYS A 35 -24.14 4.72 -14.54
N LYS A 36 -24.00 3.99 -15.65
CA LYS A 36 -24.18 4.48 -17.04
C LYS A 36 -23.22 5.64 -17.41
N LEU A 37 -22.01 5.64 -16.86
CA LEU A 37 -20.96 6.60 -17.20
C LEU A 37 -20.20 6.15 -18.44
N ARG A 38 -19.63 7.11 -19.19
CA ARG A 38 -18.76 6.79 -20.32
C ARG A 38 -17.43 6.21 -19.82
N PRO A 39 -16.87 5.18 -20.48
CA PRO A 39 -15.55 4.63 -20.13
C PRO A 39 -14.44 5.67 -20.24
N PHE A 40 -13.38 5.48 -19.46
CA PHE A 40 -12.15 6.29 -19.48
C PHE A 40 -12.35 7.82 -19.52
N THR A 41 -13.37 8.30 -18.80
CA THR A 41 -13.82 9.70 -18.85
C THR A 41 -13.72 10.33 -17.47
N THR A 42 -13.20 11.56 -17.40
CA THR A 42 -13.18 12.35 -16.17
C THR A 42 -14.55 12.96 -15.89
N TYR A 43 -15.03 12.77 -14.66
CA TYR A 43 -16.27 13.34 -14.14
C TYR A 43 -15.98 14.17 -12.88
N TYR A 44 -16.86 15.13 -12.63
CA TYR A 44 -16.88 15.92 -11.39
C TYR A 44 -18.18 15.64 -10.65
N TYR A 45 -18.10 15.59 -9.32
CA TYR A 45 -19.21 15.29 -8.43
C TYR A 45 -19.23 16.22 -7.22
N GLN A 46 -20.40 16.46 -6.65
CA GLN A 46 -20.59 17.24 -5.43
C GLN A 46 -21.82 16.69 -4.71
N PHE A 47 -21.78 16.65 -3.38
CA PHE A 47 -22.91 16.28 -2.55
C PHE A 47 -23.57 17.53 -1.98
N THR A 48 -24.90 17.53 -1.92
CA THR A 48 -25.70 18.57 -1.26
C THR A 48 -26.59 17.91 -0.23
N GLN A 49 -26.60 18.42 1.00
CA GLN A 49 -27.50 17.93 2.04
C GLN A 49 -28.91 18.45 1.76
N CYS A 50 -29.87 17.53 1.50
CA CYS A 50 -31.23 17.90 1.13
C CYS A 50 -31.87 18.82 2.19
N GLY A 51 -32.61 19.83 1.76
CA GLY A 51 -33.24 20.84 2.63
C GLY A 51 -32.29 21.91 3.19
N THR A 52 -31.01 21.91 2.78
CA THR A 52 -30.02 22.91 3.23
C THR A 52 -29.24 23.51 2.05
N THR A 53 -28.48 24.57 2.31
CA THR A 53 -27.49 25.11 1.36
C THR A 53 -26.10 24.47 1.51
N ASN A 54 -25.93 23.48 2.40
CA ASN A 54 -24.65 22.85 2.67
C ASN A 54 -24.23 21.95 1.50
N ARG A 55 -23.03 22.21 0.98
CA ARG A 55 -22.45 21.47 -0.15
C ARG A 55 -21.06 20.97 0.21
N SER A 56 -20.71 19.77 -0.25
CA SER A 56 -19.34 19.27 -0.17
C SER A 56 -18.41 20.07 -1.09
N PRO A 57 -17.09 19.99 -0.93
CA PRO A 57 -16.15 20.33 -2.00
C PRO A 57 -16.48 19.54 -3.29
N VAL A 58 -16.15 20.12 -4.45
CA VAL A 58 -16.29 19.43 -5.74
C VAL A 58 -15.19 18.39 -5.88
N GLY A 59 -15.56 17.12 -5.98
CA GLY A 59 -14.65 16.02 -6.28
C GLY A 59 -14.50 15.77 -7.77
N ARG A 60 -13.45 15.04 -8.14
CA ARG A 60 -13.12 14.58 -9.48
C ARG A 60 -12.83 13.09 -9.44
N THR A 61 -13.30 12.37 -10.44
CA THR A 61 -13.03 10.94 -10.62
C THR A 61 -12.82 10.63 -12.10
N LYS A 62 -12.21 9.49 -12.41
CA LYS A 62 -12.07 8.97 -13.77
C LYS A 62 -12.58 7.54 -13.82
N THR A 63 -13.45 7.24 -14.77
CA THR A 63 -13.98 5.89 -14.98
C THR A 63 -12.91 4.98 -15.57
N SER A 64 -12.94 3.69 -15.23
CA SER A 64 -12.11 2.69 -15.92
C SER A 64 -12.47 2.62 -17.42
N PRO A 65 -11.51 2.29 -18.29
CA PRO A 65 -11.82 1.90 -19.66
C PRO A 65 -12.68 0.61 -19.68
N SER A 66 -13.40 0.36 -20.77
CA SER A 66 -14.02 -0.96 -20.98
C SER A 66 -12.95 -2.03 -21.17
N ALA A 67 -13.25 -3.30 -20.86
CA ALA A 67 -12.26 -4.38 -20.85
C ALA A 67 -11.58 -4.67 -22.21
N ASP A 68 -12.22 -4.28 -23.31
CA ASP A 68 -11.78 -4.43 -24.70
C ASP A 68 -11.24 -3.12 -25.31
N GLN A 69 -11.36 -2.00 -24.59
CA GLN A 69 -10.94 -0.69 -25.07
C GLN A 69 -9.40 -0.61 -25.12
N LYS A 70 -8.86 -0.18 -26.26
CA LYS A 70 -7.45 0.24 -26.37
C LYS A 70 -7.32 1.67 -25.86
N ILE A 71 -6.42 1.88 -24.92
CA ILE A 71 -6.05 3.20 -24.37
C ILE A 71 -4.54 3.34 -24.36
N ASP A 72 -4.02 4.55 -24.60
CA ASP A 72 -2.57 4.72 -24.82
C ASP A 72 -1.76 4.55 -23.54
N LYS A 73 -2.29 5.02 -22.41
CA LYS A 73 -1.55 5.10 -21.15
C LYS A 73 -2.47 5.12 -19.94
N ILE A 74 -1.98 4.55 -18.82
CA ILE A 74 -2.53 4.76 -17.47
C ILE A 74 -1.42 5.24 -16.54
N GLY A 75 -1.71 6.29 -15.76
CA GLY A 75 -0.90 6.71 -14.63
C GLY A 75 -1.46 6.19 -13.29
N LEU A 76 -0.60 5.66 -12.42
CA LEU A 76 -0.94 5.26 -11.06
C LEU A 76 -0.02 5.99 -10.06
N ALA A 77 -0.56 6.47 -8.94
CA ALA A 77 0.25 6.80 -7.76
C ALA A 77 0.04 5.71 -6.70
N VAL A 78 1.12 5.23 -6.09
CA VAL A 78 1.07 4.11 -5.14
C VAL A 78 1.58 4.55 -3.77
N TYR A 79 0.83 4.18 -2.73
CA TYR A 79 1.12 4.54 -1.34
C TYR A 79 0.88 3.36 -0.38
N SER A 80 1.49 3.46 0.80
CA SER A 80 1.20 2.65 1.99
C SER A 80 1.62 3.41 3.25
N CYS A 81 1.24 2.91 4.42
CA CYS A 81 1.88 3.25 5.70
C CYS A 81 1.84 4.75 6.05
N SER A 82 0.64 5.22 6.39
CA SER A 82 0.34 6.64 6.63
C SER A 82 0.23 6.98 8.11
N ASN A 83 1.21 6.63 8.94
CA ASN A 83 1.15 6.89 10.38
C ASN A 83 0.97 8.40 10.69
N TYR A 84 -0.24 8.78 11.13
CA TYR A 84 -0.67 10.17 11.34
C TYR A 84 0.16 10.94 12.37
N PRO A 85 0.46 10.40 13.57
CA PRO A 85 1.28 11.12 14.55
C PRO A 85 2.75 11.27 14.12
N ASN A 86 3.27 10.47 13.18
CA ASN A 86 4.67 10.58 12.76
C ASN A 86 4.95 11.80 11.86
N GLY A 87 3.97 12.24 11.07
CA GLY A 87 4.19 13.31 10.10
C GLY A 87 2.97 13.77 9.33
N TYR A 88 3.17 14.81 8.53
CA TYR A 88 2.19 15.37 7.59
C TYR A 88 2.22 14.60 6.28
N PHE A 89 1.04 14.41 5.67
CA PHE A 89 0.90 13.56 4.48
C PHE A 89 1.27 14.27 3.16
N ASN A 90 2.44 14.90 3.13
CA ASN A 90 2.95 15.66 1.99
C ASN A 90 2.95 14.84 0.68
N ALA A 91 3.23 13.53 0.75
CA ALA A 91 3.25 12.62 -0.40
C ALA A 91 1.91 12.61 -1.16
N TYR A 92 0.78 12.52 -0.47
CA TYR A 92 -0.55 12.59 -1.09
C TYR A 92 -0.76 13.91 -1.81
N GLY A 93 -0.38 15.00 -1.16
CA GLY A 93 -0.54 16.35 -1.69
C GLY A 93 0.31 16.58 -2.93
N ASN A 94 1.54 16.07 -2.95
CA ASN A 94 2.48 16.26 -4.06
C ASN A 94 2.01 15.58 -5.34
N ALA A 95 1.57 14.32 -5.28
CA ALA A 95 1.00 13.67 -6.46
C ALA A 95 -0.27 14.37 -6.93
N ALA A 96 -1.13 14.79 -5.99
CA ALA A 96 -2.36 15.50 -6.29
C ALA A 96 -2.11 16.89 -6.91
N ARG A 97 -1.04 17.58 -6.53
CA ARG A 97 -0.62 18.85 -7.14
C ARG A 97 -0.02 18.65 -8.53
N LYS A 98 0.79 17.61 -8.73
CA LYS A 98 1.35 17.27 -10.05
C LYS A 98 0.29 16.88 -11.07
N ASP A 99 -0.75 16.19 -10.63
CA ASP A 99 -1.91 15.82 -11.46
C ASP A 99 -1.53 15.02 -12.73
N ARG A 100 -0.62 14.06 -12.58
CA ARG A 100 -0.05 13.23 -13.69
C ARG A 100 -0.55 11.78 -13.71
N VAL A 101 -1.47 11.43 -12.81
CA VAL A 101 -1.97 10.05 -12.64
C VAL A 101 -3.49 9.99 -12.81
N ASP A 102 -4.00 8.82 -13.15
CA ASP A 102 -5.43 8.56 -13.33
C ASP A 102 -6.07 7.98 -12.07
N TYR A 103 -5.34 7.11 -11.36
CA TYR A 103 -5.82 6.38 -10.19
C TYR A 103 -4.78 6.39 -9.08
N VAL A 104 -5.26 6.25 -7.85
CA VAL A 104 -4.43 5.99 -6.68
C VAL A 104 -4.56 4.54 -6.27
N ILE A 105 -3.43 3.90 -5.96
CA ILE A 105 -3.37 2.59 -5.30
C ILE A 105 -2.91 2.82 -3.86
N HIS A 106 -3.63 2.25 -2.89
CA HIS A 106 -3.19 2.22 -1.50
C HIS A 106 -3.08 0.77 -1.05
N LEU A 107 -1.88 0.36 -0.62
CA LEU A 107 -1.54 -1.03 -0.35
C LEU A 107 -1.78 -1.47 1.09
N GLY A 108 -2.16 -0.53 1.95
CA GLY A 108 -2.59 -0.79 3.33
C GLY A 108 -1.85 0.09 4.33
N ASP A 109 -2.17 -0.05 5.61
CA ASP A 109 -1.78 0.87 6.68
C ASP A 109 -2.27 2.31 6.43
N TYR A 110 -3.50 2.42 5.96
CA TYR A 110 -4.19 3.69 5.79
C TYR A 110 -4.41 4.36 7.14
N ILE A 111 -4.68 3.56 8.18
CA ILE A 111 -4.66 3.97 9.58
C ILE A 111 -3.65 3.15 10.39
N TYR A 112 -3.31 3.63 11.58
CA TYR A 112 -2.67 2.85 12.63
C TYR A 112 -3.60 2.79 13.84
N GLU A 113 -3.55 1.69 14.59
CA GLU A 113 -4.36 1.41 15.77
C GLU A 113 -3.67 1.75 17.10
N SER A 114 -2.35 1.98 17.04
CA SER A 114 -1.52 2.36 18.18
C SER A 114 -1.84 3.77 18.72
N SER A 115 -1.35 4.08 19.92
CA SER A 115 -1.52 5.38 20.57
C SER A 115 -0.19 6.12 20.69
N VAL A 116 -0.16 7.37 20.25
CA VAL A 116 1.03 8.24 20.25
C VAL A 116 0.63 9.67 20.58
N GLY A 117 1.39 10.32 21.45
CA GLY A 117 1.18 11.70 21.86
C GLY A 117 0.06 11.88 22.89
N VAL A 118 -0.13 13.11 23.34
CA VAL A 118 -1.15 13.50 24.33
C VAL A 118 -2.19 14.39 23.67
N GLN A 119 -3.42 13.90 23.58
CA GLN A 119 -4.54 14.64 22.99
C GLN A 119 -4.76 15.98 23.72
N GLY A 120 -4.99 17.05 22.95
CA GLY A 120 -5.13 18.41 23.48
C GLY A 120 -3.81 19.14 23.75
N ARG A 121 -2.68 18.43 23.81
CA ARG A 121 -1.33 19.02 23.91
C ARG A 121 -0.59 18.94 22.57
N ASP A 122 -0.52 17.75 22.00
CA ASP A 122 0.28 17.46 20.82
C ASP A 122 -0.60 17.55 19.56
N ALA A 123 -0.19 18.36 18.58
CA ALA A 123 -1.03 18.72 17.42
C ALA A 123 -1.50 17.53 16.56
N ARG A 124 -0.74 16.43 16.58
CA ARG A 124 -1.07 15.19 15.84
C ARG A 124 -1.15 13.96 16.74
N ALA A 125 -1.41 14.13 18.04
CA ALA A 125 -1.70 13.01 18.92
C ALA A 125 -2.85 12.16 18.38
N THR A 126 -2.76 10.84 18.56
CA THR A 126 -3.79 9.90 18.14
C THR A 126 -5.10 10.12 18.88
N ASN A 127 -6.21 9.97 18.15
CA ASN A 127 -7.57 10.02 18.69
C ASN A 127 -8.37 8.81 18.18
N PRO A 128 -8.95 7.97 19.05
CA PRO A 128 -8.84 8.00 20.52
C PRO A 128 -7.41 7.71 21.00
N SER A 129 -7.10 8.01 22.26
CA SER A 129 -5.78 7.79 22.87
C SER A 129 -5.56 6.35 23.37
N GLY A 130 -6.55 5.47 23.23
CA GLY A 130 -6.44 4.04 23.57
C GLY A 130 -6.22 3.16 22.33
N ALA A 131 -6.04 1.86 22.56
CA ALA A 131 -6.12 0.86 21.49
C ALA A 131 -7.52 0.86 20.87
N LEU A 132 -7.59 0.70 19.55
CA LEU A 132 -8.89 0.65 18.85
C LEU A 132 -9.54 -0.71 19.02
N LEU A 133 -10.73 -0.77 19.62
CA LEU A 133 -11.43 -2.03 19.91
C LEU A 133 -12.87 -2.01 19.40
N THR A 134 -13.57 -0.92 19.64
CA THR A 134 -14.97 -0.75 19.27
C THR A 134 -15.10 -0.17 17.86
N LEU A 135 -16.28 -0.33 17.25
CA LEU A 135 -16.59 0.32 15.98
C LEU A 135 -16.42 1.85 16.06
N TYR A 136 -16.75 2.45 17.20
CA TYR A 136 -16.58 3.89 17.42
C TYR A 136 -15.11 4.31 17.42
N ASP A 137 -14.22 3.50 18.01
CA ASP A 137 -12.78 3.79 18.03
C ASP A 137 -12.21 3.83 16.61
N TYR A 138 -12.51 2.82 15.79
CA TYR A 138 -12.06 2.76 14.40
C TYR A 138 -12.62 3.91 13.57
N ARG A 139 -13.92 4.21 13.70
CA ARG A 139 -14.53 5.37 13.02
C ARG A 139 -13.86 6.68 13.42
N THR A 140 -13.57 6.86 14.70
CA THR A 140 -12.91 8.07 15.22
C THR A 140 -11.49 8.19 14.68
N ARG A 141 -10.73 7.10 14.63
CA ARG A 141 -9.38 7.10 14.07
C ARG A 141 -9.36 7.42 12.58
N ILE A 142 -10.24 6.78 11.80
CA ILE A 142 -10.32 7.05 10.36
C ILE A 142 -10.76 8.51 10.13
N ALA A 143 -11.73 9.00 10.90
CA ALA A 143 -12.14 10.40 10.85
C ALA A 143 -10.97 11.35 11.14
N GLN A 144 -10.14 11.06 12.14
CA GLN A 144 -8.94 11.81 12.44
C GLN A 144 -8.00 11.86 11.22
N TYR A 145 -7.69 10.71 10.63
CA TYR A 145 -6.78 10.65 9.48
C TYR A 145 -7.31 11.49 8.32
N ARG A 146 -8.63 11.42 8.08
CA ARG A 146 -9.36 12.21 7.08
C ARG A 146 -9.37 13.71 7.33
N THR A 147 -8.83 14.22 8.44
CA THR A 147 -8.66 15.67 8.66
C THR A 147 -7.42 16.26 7.98
N ASP A 148 -6.48 15.43 7.53
CA ASP A 148 -5.27 15.91 6.85
C ASP A 148 -5.61 16.48 5.46
N ALA A 149 -5.23 17.74 5.22
CA ALA A 149 -5.59 18.47 4.02
C ALA A 149 -5.01 17.87 2.73
N ASP A 150 -3.83 17.24 2.79
CA ASP A 150 -3.20 16.66 1.61
C ASP A 150 -3.82 15.28 1.27
N LEU A 151 -4.28 14.54 2.28
CA LEU A 151 -5.10 13.34 2.07
C LEU A 151 -6.48 13.70 1.50
N GLN A 152 -7.14 14.74 2.03
CA GLN A 152 -8.41 15.24 1.49
C GLN A 152 -8.25 15.67 0.03
N LEU A 153 -7.19 16.41 -0.30
CA LEU A 153 -6.89 16.85 -1.66
C LEU A 153 -6.75 15.66 -2.64
N SER A 154 -6.02 14.61 -2.24
CA SER A 154 -5.82 13.44 -3.09
C SER A 154 -7.13 12.66 -3.31
N HIS A 155 -7.94 12.46 -2.26
CA HIS A 155 -9.26 11.83 -2.40
C HIS A 155 -10.26 12.68 -3.17
N GLN A 156 -10.14 13.99 -3.11
CA GLN A 156 -10.96 14.89 -3.92
C GLN A 156 -10.61 14.80 -5.40
N LYS A 157 -9.36 14.48 -5.76
CA LYS A 157 -8.87 14.53 -7.14
C LYS A 157 -8.89 13.21 -7.89
N PHE A 158 -8.75 12.08 -7.21
CA PHE A 158 -8.54 10.79 -7.86
C PHE A 158 -9.48 9.71 -7.35
N ALA A 159 -9.75 8.71 -8.20
CA ALA A 159 -10.33 7.46 -7.76
C ALA A 159 -9.27 6.60 -7.07
N TRP A 160 -9.55 6.16 -5.84
CA TRP A 160 -8.66 5.32 -5.04
C TRP A 160 -9.08 3.85 -5.15
N ILE A 161 -8.12 2.98 -5.41
CA ILE A 161 -8.25 1.53 -5.41
C ILE A 161 -7.40 1.03 -4.25
N THR A 162 -8.05 0.65 -3.16
CA THR A 162 -7.34 0.33 -1.91
C THR A 162 -7.49 -1.14 -1.52
N THR A 163 -6.54 -1.62 -0.76
CA THR A 163 -6.64 -2.80 0.09
C THR A 163 -6.18 -2.42 1.49
N TRP A 164 -6.50 -3.25 2.48
CA TRP A 164 -5.95 -3.11 3.83
C TRP A 164 -4.66 -3.92 3.96
N ASP A 165 -3.88 -3.58 4.97
CA ASP A 165 -2.84 -4.41 5.54
C ASP A 165 -3.26 -4.82 6.97
N ASP A 166 -2.34 -4.89 7.92
CA ASP A 166 -2.61 -5.28 9.29
C ASP A 166 -3.15 -4.10 10.13
N HIS A 167 -2.57 -2.91 10.02
CA HIS A 167 -2.90 -1.79 10.91
C HIS A 167 -4.28 -1.15 10.69
N GLU A 168 -4.99 -1.49 9.61
CA GLU A 168 -6.42 -1.25 9.52
C GLU A 168 -7.21 -1.96 10.64
N VAL A 169 -6.66 -3.05 11.18
CA VAL A 169 -7.21 -3.78 12.33
C VAL A 169 -6.24 -3.73 13.51
N ALA A 170 -5.11 -4.43 13.46
CA ALA A 170 -4.05 -4.45 14.46
C ALA A 170 -2.78 -5.13 13.94
N ASN A 171 -1.64 -4.76 14.50
CA ASN A 171 -0.29 -5.19 14.10
C ASN A 171 -0.11 -6.71 13.93
N ASN A 172 0.52 -7.10 12.82
CA ASN A 172 0.78 -8.45 12.29
C ASN A 172 -0.44 -9.37 12.35
N GLY A 173 -1.50 -8.97 11.63
CA GLY A 173 -2.75 -9.74 11.55
C GLY A 173 -2.65 -11.02 10.73
N TYR A 174 -3.31 -12.07 11.23
CA TYR A 174 -3.59 -13.31 10.51
C TYR A 174 -5.06 -13.72 10.72
N ARG A 175 -5.47 -14.89 10.23
CA ARG A 175 -6.88 -15.33 10.31
C ARG A 175 -7.44 -15.29 11.74
N ASP A 176 -6.68 -15.79 12.72
CA ASP A 176 -7.19 -16.04 14.08
C ASP A 176 -6.59 -15.10 15.15
N GLY A 177 -5.81 -14.07 14.77
CA GLY A 177 -5.20 -13.17 15.75
C GLY A 177 -4.30 -12.07 15.18
N PHE A 178 -3.65 -11.36 16.10
CA PHE A 178 -2.75 -10.22 15.91
C PHE A 178 -1.63 -10.29 16.96
N SER A 179 -0.56 -9.52 16.81
CA SER A 179 0.64 -9.55 17.70
C SER A 179 0.30 -9.46 19.18
N ALA A 180 -0.65 -8.58 19.54
CA ALA A 180 -1.05 -8.37 20.92
C ALA A 180 -2.30 -9.16 21.34
N MET A 181 -2.99 -9.84 20.41
CA MET A 181 -4.35 -10.35 20.63
C MET A 181 -4.59 -11.67 19.89
N ASN A 182 -4.79 -12.77 20.63
CA ASN A 182 -4.77 -14.14 20.08
C ASN A 182 -5.85 -15.07 20.69
N ASN A 183 -6.97 -14.52 21.15
CA ASN A 183 -8.11 -15.25 21.73
C ASN A 183 -7.80 -16.12 22.97
N THR A 184 -6.66 -15.90 23.64
CA THR A 184 -6.42 -16.43 25.00
C THR A 184 -7.24 -15.66 26.03
N GLU A 185 -7.57 -16.29 27.17
CA GLU A 185 -8.27 -15.64 28.29
C GLU A 185 -7.58 -14.33 28.71
N ASP A 186 -6.25 -14.39 28.89
CA ASP A 186 -5.40 -13.22 29.15
C ASP A 186 -5.57 -12.11 28.12
N SER A 187 -5.56 -12.43 26.82
CA SER A 187 -5.73 -11.42 25.77
C SER A 187 -7.12 -10.79 25.79
N ILE A 188 -8.17 -11.57 26.05
CA ILE A 188 -9.55 -11.09 26.11
C ILE A 188 -9.72 -10.16 27.31
N LEU A 189 -9.22 -10.55 28.49
CA LEU A 189 -9.27 -9.73 29.70
C LEU A 189 -8.48 -8.42 29.53
N ARG A 190 -7.30 -8.49 28.89
CA ARG A 190 -6.47 -7.30 28.60
C ARG A 190 -7.19 -6.28 27.71
N PHE A 191 -8.02 -6.73 26.77
CA PHE A 191 -8.78 -5.87 25.86
C PHE A 191 -10.26 -5.74 26.26
N GLY A 192 -10.56 -5.82 27.57
CA GLY A 192 -11.87 -5.46 28.09
C GLY A 192 -13.00 -6.38 27.63
N GLY A 193 -12.71 -7.66 27.37
CA GLY A 193 -13.70 -8.65 26.94
C GLY A 193 -13.91 -8.71 25.43
N VAL A 194 -13.18 -7.93 24.64
CA VAL A 194 -13.29 -7.96 23.16
C VAL A 194 -12.50 -9.14 22.60
N SER A 195 -13.11 -9.93 21.71
CA SER A 195 -12.45 -11.02 20.98
C SER A 195 -11.77 -10.52 19.70
N VAL A 196 -10.86 -11.33 19.14
CA VAL A 196 -10.21 -11.05 17.84
C VAL A 196 -11.25 -10.80 16.76
N ASP A 197 -12.26 -11.66 16.67
CA ASP A 197 -13.32 -11.57 15.66
C ASP A 197 -14.15 -10.31 15.82
N GLN A 198 -14.50 -9.94 17.06
CA GLN A 198 -15.27 -8.73 17.31
C GLN A 198 -14.49 -7.47 16.92
N ARG A 199 -13.19 -7.41 17.25
CA ARG A 199 -12.31 -6.31 16.85
C ARG A 199 -12.16 -6.26 15.33
N LYS A 200 -11.91 -7.39 14.68
CA LYS A 200 -11.79 -7.52 13.22
C LYS A 200 -13.05 -7.04 12.51
N MET A 201 -14.24 -7.45 12.96
CA MET A 201 -15.49 -7.02 12.35
C MET A 201 -15.79 -5.53 12.58
N ASN A 202 -15.41 -4.98 13.73
CA ASN A 202 -15.51 -3.52 13.98
C ASN A 202 -14.62 -2.73 13.02
N ALA A 203 -13.37 -3.17 12.84
CA ALA A 203 -12.41 -2.55 11.93
C ALA A 203 -12.84 -2.63 10.46
N VAL A 204 -13.19 -3.84 10.00
CA VAL A 204 -13.63 -4.08 8.61
C VAL A 204 -14.87 -3.26 8.29
N ARG A 205 -15.85 -3.21 9.20
CA ARG A 205 -17.03 -2.39 9.03
C ARG A 205 -16.65 -0.91 8.89
N ALA A 206 -15.83 -0.37 9.80
CA ALA A 206 -15.38 1.01 9.72
C ALA A 206 -14.61 1.30 8.41
N TYR A 207 -13.81 0.35 7.93
CA TYR A 207 -13.05 0.51 6.69
C TYR A 207 -13.97 0.62 5.47
N PHE A 208 -14.93 -0.30 5.30
CA PHE A 208 -15.92 -0.22 4.21
C PHE A 208 -16.80 1.03 4.27
N GLU A 209 -17.08 1.49 5.48
CA GLU A 209 -17.83 2.71 5.77
C GLU A 209 -17.13 4.00 5.31
N TRP A 210 -15.79 4.06 5.41
CA TRP A 210 -15.00 5.26 5.13
C TRP A 210 -14.23 5.24 3.81
N MET A 211 -14.05 4.07 3.20
CA MET A 211 -13.30 3.89 1.96
C MET A 211 -14.23 3.72 0.75
N PRO A 212 -13.86 4.24 -0.44
CA PRO A 212 -14.71 4.16 -1.64
C PRO A 212 -14.69 2.76 -2.28
N ILE A 213 -15.07 1.73 -1.53
CA ILE A 213 -14.98 0.31 -1.91
C ILE A 213 -16.37 -0.29 -1.96
N ARG A 214 -16.70 -0.95 -3.08
CA ARG A 214 -17.92 -1.75 -3.17
C ARG A 214 -17.68 -3.10 -2.51
N GLN A 215 -18.68 -3.65 -1.83
CA GLN A 215 -18.63 -5.05 -1.42
C GLN A 215 -18.47 -5.93 -2.66
N VAL A 216 -17.46 -6.81 -2.63
CA VAL A 216 -17.15 -7.69 -3.77
C VAL A 216 -18.18 -8.81 -3.88
N ASN A 217 -18.61 -9.33 -2.75
CA ASN A 217 -19.65 -10.34 -2.62
C ASN A 217 -20.47 -10.05 -1.36
N MET A 218 -21.79 -10.03 -1.47
CA MET A 218 -22.71 -9.71 -0.38
C MET A 218 -22.71 -10.78 0.73
N ASP A 219 -22.31 -12.01 0.40
CA ASP A 219 -22.27 -13.15 1.33
C ASP A 219 -20.88 -13.35 1.96
N ASP A 220 -19.90 -12.54 1.56
CA ASP A 220 -18.51 -12.63 2.00
C ASP A 220 -18.00 -11.24 2.39
N ASN A 221 -18.33 -10.85 3.63
CA ASN A 221 -18.10 -9.51 4.16
C ASN A 221 -16.61 -9.19 4.41
N LEU A 222 -15.74 -10.20 4.43
CA LEU A 222 -14.29 -10.00 4.57
C LEU A 222 -13.58 -9.93 3.22
N ARG A 223 -14.25 -10.25 2.11
CA ARG A 223 -13.61 -10.23 0.80
C ARG A 223 -13.37 -8.83 0.26
N ILE A 224 -12.09 -8.48 0.16
CA ILE A 224 -11.60 -7.25 -0.48
C ILE A 224 -10.83 -7.50 -1.79
N TRP A 225 -10.25 -8.69 -1.99
CA TRP A 225 -9.46 -8.97 -3.20
C TRP A 225 -10.35 -9.05 -4.44
N ARG A 226 -9.86 -8.43 -5.53
CA ARG A 226 -10.63 -8.17 -6.75
C ARG A 226 -9.70 -7.80 -7.92
N ASN A 227 -10.19 -7.92 -9.14
CA ASN A 227 -9.43 -7.60 -10.36
C ASN A 227 -10.14 -6.51 -11.17
N PHE A 228 -9.36 -5.61 -11.76
CA PHE A 228 -9.84 -4.55 -12.66
C PHE A 228 -9.19 -4.71 -14.03
N GLN A 229 -10.00 -5.07 -15.02
CA GLN A 229 -9.57 -5.10 -16.41
C GLN A 229 -9.60 -3.68 -16.98
N LYS A 230 -8.43 -3.04 -17.10
CA LYS A 230 -8.30 -1.67 -17.59
C LYS A 230 -7.95 -1.69 -19.09
N GLY A 231 -8.93 -2.09 -19.89
CA GLY A 231 -8.77 -2.23 -21.33
C GLY A 231 -7.93 -3.43 -21.71
N THR A 232 -7.33 -3.35 -22.90
CA THR A 232 -6.32 -4.31 -23.34
C THR A 232 -4.92 -3.97 -22.81
N LEU A 233 -4.76 -2.83 -22.11
CA LEU A 233 -3.47 -2.37 -21.60
C LEU A 233 -3.03 -3.14 -20.36
N LEU A 234 -3.85 -3.21 -19.31
CA LEU A 234 -3.45 -3.88 -18.08
C LEU A 234 -4.61 -4.51 -17.32
N ASP A 235 -4.28 -5.55 -16.56
CA ASP A 235 -5.08 -6.03 -15.44
C ASP A 235 -4.46 -5.59 -14.12
N LEU A 236 -5.29 -5.05 -13.23
CA LEU A 236 -4.89 -4.70 -11.86
C LEU A 236 -5.58 -5.66 -10.89
N THR A 237 -4.82 -6.62 -10.37
CA THR A 237 -5.27 -7.59 -9.37
C THR A 237 -4.87 -7.09 -7.98
N MET A 238 -5.84 -6.83 -7.10
CA MET A 238 -5.58 -6.45 -5.71
C MET A 238 -5.79 -7.66 -4.80
N LEU A 239 -4.81 -7.97 -3.95
CA LEU A 239 -4.79 -9.10 -3.03
C LEU A 239 -5.11 -8.69 -1.58
N ASP A 240 -5.56 -9.67 -0.80
CA ASP A 240 -5.52 -9.67 0.68
C ASP A 240 -4.48 -10.70 1.13
N THR A 241 -3.46 -10.28 1.86
CA THR A 241 -2.45 -11.17 2.46
C THR A 241 -2.41 -11.04 3.98
N ARG A 242 -3.54 -10.69 4.62
CA ARG A 242 -3.64 -10.45 6.06
C ARG A 242 -4.85 -11.11 6.70
N ASN A 243 -6.04 -10.56 6.44
CA ASN A 243 -7.15 -10.69 7.39
C ASN A 243 -8.11 -11.84 7.05
N TYR A 244 -8.09 -12.32 5.80
CA TYR A 244 -9.02 -13.33 5.33
C TYR A 244 -8.68 -14.76 5.82
N ASP A 245 -7.59 -15.36 5.33
CA ASP A 245 -7.28 -16.78 5.61
C ASP A 245 -5.78 -17.03 5.78
N ARG A 246 -5.01 -15.98 6.09
CA ARG A 246 -3.55 -16.06 6.34
C ARG A 246 -3.26 -17.00 7.51
N SER A 247 -2.34 -17.96 7.31
CA SER A 247 -1.80 -18.81 8.38
C SER A 247 -1.02 -17.97 9.40
N ILE A 248 -0.85 -18.42 10.64
CA ILE A 248 -0.13 -17.67 11.70
C ILE A 248 1.20 -17.08 11.20
N THR A 249 1.43 -15.81 11.53
CA THR A 249 2.60 -15.02 11.13
C THR A 249 3.55 -14.78 12.31
N ASP A 250 4.63 -14.03 12.10
CA ASP A 250 5.47 -13.56 13.19
C ASP A 250 4.72 -12.54 14.06
N LEU A 251 4.67 -12.81 15.36
CA LEU A 251 4.03 -12.01 16.39
C LEU A 251 5.09 -11.48 17.38
N ASN A 252 6.36 -11.45 16.98
CA ASN A 252 7.58 -11.11 17.73
C ASN A 252 8.00 -12.14 18.78
N TYR A 253 7.08 -12.92 19.34
CA TYR A 253 7.40 -13.94 20.35
C TYR A 253 7.58 -15.35 19.76
N ASN A 254 7.24 -15.54 18.49
CA ASN A 254 7.23 -16.84 17.80
C ASN A 254 8.08 -16.84 16.51
N THR A 255 8.95 -15.85 16.29
CA THR A 255 9.79 -15.72 15.09
C THR A 255 10.50 -17.02 14.74
N ASP A 256 11.22 -17.63 15.69
CA ASP A 256 11.93 -18.91 15.47
C ASP A 256 11.00 -20.06 15.07
N TYR A 257 9.77 -20.07 15.60
CA TYR A 257 8.78 -21.08 15.24
C TYR A 257 8.29 -20.86 13.80
N ILE A 258 8.01 -19.60 13.42
CA ILE A 258 7.58 -19.28 12.06
C ILE A 258 8.69 -19.59 11.06
N TYR A 259 9.94 -19.25 11.38
CA TYR A 259 11.08 -19.63 10.55
C TYR A 259 11.18 -21.16 10.37
N LYS A 260 10.99 -21.96 11.43
CA LYS A 260 11.01 -23.44 11.30
C LYS A 260 9.94 -24.02 10.37
N ILE A 261 8.84 -23.30 10.15
CA ILE A 261 7.73 -23.74 9.30
C ILE A 261 7.59 -22.92 8.02
N HIS A 262 8.47 -21.94 7.75
CA HIS A 262 8.30 -20.97 6.65
C HIS A 262 8.13 -21.62 5.26
N ASP A 263 8.70 -22.81 5.07
CA ASP A 263 8.68 -23.61 3.85
C ASP A 263 7.73 -24.83 3.94
N ASP A 264 6.85 -24.88 4.93
CA ASP A 264 5.78 -25.88 5.01
C ASP A 264 4.79 -25.67 3.85
N ALA A 265 4.51 -26.75 3.11
CA ALA A 265 3.61 -26.76 1.97
C ALA A 265 2.17 -26.33 2.32
N GLY A 266 1.73 -26.59 3.55
CA GLY A 266 0.38 -26.30 4.05
C GLY A 266 0.15 -24.83 4.42
N ARG A 267 1.20 -24.01 4.55
CA ARG A 267 1.06 -22.58 4.86
C ARG A 267 0.59 -21.78 3.66
N SER A 268 -0.23 -20.77 3.95
CA SER A 268 -0.78 -19.86 2.94
C SER A 268 -0.96 -18.45 3.49
N LEU A 269 -0.65 -17.44 2.68
CA LEU A 269 -0.94 -16.02 2.91
C LEU A 269 -2.38 -15.67 2.54
N MET A 270 -2.89 -16.30 1.48
CA MET A 270 -4.15 -15.90 0.83
C MET A 270 -5.29 -16.88 1.13
N GLY A 271 -4.98 -18.09 1.56
CA GLY A 271 -5.93 -19.19 1.64
C GLY A 271 -6.30 -19.77 0.26
N SER A 272 -6.87 -20.96 0.28
CA SER A 272 -7.15 -21.73 -0.94
C SER A 272 -8.08 -21.02 -1.93
N GLN A 273 -9.06 -20.26 -1.44
CA GLN A 273 -10.05 -19.59 -2.29
C GLN A 273 -9.42 -18.48 -3.13
N GLN A 274 -8.64 -17.61 -2.47
CA GLN A 274 -7.98 -16.50 -3.13
C GLN A 274 -6.80 -16.98 -3.98
N GLU A 275 -6.01 -17.97 -3.55
CA GLU A 275 -4.96 -18.57 -4.37
C GLU A 275 -5.52 -19.08 -5.71
N ASN A 276 -6.55 -19.93 -5.67
CA ASN A 276 -7.17 -20.48 -6.87
C ASN A 276 -7.77 -19.40 -7.78
N TRP A 277 -8.39 -18.37 -7.18
CA TRP A 277 -8.91 -17.24 -7.93
C TRP A 277 -7.80 -16.42 -8.58
N PHE A 278 -6.69 -16.19 -7.87
CA PHE A 278 -5.57 -15.39 -8.33
C PHE A 278 -4.86 -16.05 -9.51
N TYR A 279 -4.52 -17.34 -9.40
CA TYR A 279 -3.85 -18.08 -10.47
C TYR A 279 -4.71 -18.15 -11.72
N LYS A 280 -6.02 -18.41 -11.57
CA LYS A 280 -6.98 -18.36 -12.70
C LYS A 280 -7.08 -16.97 -13.33
N THR A 281 -6.98 -15.92 -12.52
CA THR A 281 -7.01 -14.53 -13.00
C THR A 281 -5.78 -14.21 -13.84
N LEU A 282 -4.58 -14.60 -13.40
CA LEU A 282 -3.33 -14.45 -14.16
C LEU A 282 -3.37 -15.19 -15.49
N ILE A 283 -3.78 -16.46 -15.48
CA ILE A 283 -3.91 -17.29 -16.69
C ILE A 283 -4.93 -16.66 -17.66
N SER A 284 -6.07 -16.21 -17.15
CA SER A 284 -7.11 -15.57 -17.95
C SER A 284 -6.64 -14.23 -18.54
N SER A 285 -5.85 -13.46 -17.79
CA SER A 285 -5.22 -12.23 -18.24
C SER A 285 -4.29 -12.46 -19.43
N LYS A 286 -3.41 -13.49 -19.34
CA LYS A 286 -2.56 -13.94 -20.46
C LYS A 286 -3.37 -14.39 -21.66
N LYS A 287 -4.36 -15.25 -21.44
CA LYS A 287 -5.21 -15.74 -22.52
C LYS A 287 -5.95 -14.62 -23.26
N ARG A 288 -6.38 -13.57 -22.55
CA ARG A 288 -7.04 -12.40 -23.15
C ARG A 288 -6.08 -11.48 -23.90
N GLY A 289 -4.77 -11.57 -23.65
CA GLY A 289 -3.77 -10.71 -24.28
C GLY A 289 -3.68 -9.30 -23.68
N ALA A 290 -3.95 -9.15 -22.37
CA ALA A 290 -3.61 -7.91 -21.67
C ALA A 290 -2.08 -7.69 -21.72
N ALA A 291 -1.64 -6.47 -22.00
CA ALA A 291 -0.21 -6.20 -22.14
C ALA A 291 0.54 -6.37 -20.79
N TRP A 292 -0.07 -5.96 -19.68
CA TRP A 292 0.52 -6.02 -18.34
C TRP A 292 -0.39 -6.68 -17.30
N ARG A 293 0.21 -7.36 -16.31
CA ARG A 293 -0.45 -7.74 -15.06
C ARG A 293 0.18 -6.97 -13.92
N ILE A 294 -0.58 -6.08 -13.30
CA ILE A 294 -0.19 -5.32 -12.13
C ILE A 294 -0.85 -6.00 -10.92
N ILE A 295 -0.05 -6.41 -9.95
CA ILE A 295 -0.51 -7.17 -8.79
C ILE A 295 -0.24 -6.32 -7.55
N GLY A 296 -1.29 -5.74 -6.98
CA GLY A 296 -1.22 -4.98 -5.74
C GLY A 296 -1.34 -5.90 -4.53
N ASN A 297 -0.34 -5.88 -3.66
CA ASN A 297 -0.34 -6.62 -2.41
C ASN A 297 0.34 -5.79 -1.30
N GLN A 298 0.24 -6.27 -0.07
CA GLN A 298 0.64 -5.54 1.13
C GLN A 298 2.15 -5.58 1.33
N ILE A 299 2.74 -6.77 1.17
CA ILE A 299 4.07 -7.14 1.67
C ILE A 299 5.03 -7.49 0.54
N VAL A 300 6.33 -7.37 0.79
CA VAL A 300 7.40 -7.65 -0.18
C VAL A 300 7.36 -9.12 -0.59
N PHE A 301 7.30 -9.34 -1.91
CA PHE A 301 7.17 -10.64 -2.54
C PHE A 301 8.51 -11.30 -2.81
N SER A 302 9.48 -10.54 -3.33
CA SER A 302 10.84 -11.04 -3.59
C SER A 302 11.46 -11.59 -2.32
N ARG A 303 12.39 -12.53 -2.47
CA ARG A 303 13.16 -13.03 -1.33
C ARG A 303 14.09 -11.94 -0.83
N ILE A 304 14.07 -11.66 0.47
CA ILE A 304 14.95 -10.68 1.10
C ILE A 304 15.69 -11.32 2.26
N ASN A 305 16.94 -11.70 2.00
CA ASN A 305 17.91 -12.03 3.02
C ASN A 305 18.32 -10.77 3.79
N ILE A 306 17.98 -10.75 5.08
CA ILE A 306 18.26 -9.69 6.05
C ILE A 306 19.37 -10.06 7.05
N THR A 307 20.15 -11.12 6.81
CA THR A 307 21.28 -11.52 7.69
C THR A 307 22.21 -10.36 8.00
N SER A 308 22.60 -9.54 7.01
CA SER A 308 23.49 -8.40 7.25
C SER A 308 22.84 -7.26 8.03
N TRP A 309 21.51 -7.19 8.08
CA TRP A 309 20.81 -6.23 8.92
C TRP A 309 20.92 -6.61 10.39
N PHE A 310 20.63 -7.87 10.73
CA PHE A 310 20.54 -8.32 12.11
C PHE A 310 21.82 -8.96 12.64
N GLY A 311 22.82 -9.17 11.77
CA GLY A 311 24.10 -9.77 12.14
C GLY A 311 23.99 -11.23 12.58
N THR A 312 22.88 -11.90 12.26
CA THR A 312 22.61 -13.29 12.61
C THR A 312 22.14 -14.10 11.39
N PHE A 313 22.55 -15.37 11.35
CA PHE A 313 22.12 -16.35 10.35
C PHE A 313 20.92 -17.18 10.82
N GLU A 314 20.47 -17.01 12.07
CA GLU A 314 19.47 -17.90 12.66
C GLU A 314 18.10 -17.76 12.00
N ASN A 315 17.67 -16.53 11.69
CA ASN A 315 16.46 -16.20 10.92
C ASN A 315 16.80 -15.14 9.87
N PRO A 316 17.25 -15.54 8.66
CA PRO A 316 17.74 -14.59 7.65
C PRO A 316 16.61 -13.88 6.89
N TYR A 317 15.35 -14.06 7.27
CA TYR A 317 14.19 -13.56 6.53
C TYR A 317 13.27 -12.75 7.43
N ASN A 318 12.38 -11.97 6.82
CA ASN A 318 11.25 -11.38 7.55
C ASN A 318 10.06 -12.33 7.42
N GLU A 319 9.75 -13.03 8.51
CA GLU A 319 8.71 -14.05 8.61
C GLU A 319 7.28 -13.51 8.46
N ASP A 320 7.10 -12.19 8.53
CA ASP A 320 5.84 -11.51 8.26
C ASP A 320 5.64 -11.12 6.78
N GLN A 321 6.66 -11.32 5.93
CA GLN A 321 6.59 -11.11 4.48
C GLN A 321 6.34 -12.43 3.73
N TRP A 322 6.43 -12.41 2.40
CA TRP A 322 6.32 -13.64 1.59
C TRP A 322 7.41 -14.68 1.89
N ASP A 323 8.55 -14.27 2.47
CA ASP A 323 9.58 -15.20 2.92
C ASP A 323 9.11 -16.14 4.05
N GLY A 324 8.16 -15.72 4.90
CA GLY A 324 7.52 -16.57 5.92
C GLY A 324 6.52 -17.60 5.36
N TYR A 325 6.31 -17.60 4.05
CA TYR A 325 5.32 -18.40 3.31
C TYR A 325 5.91 -18.89 1.98
N ALA A 326 7.14 -19.39 2.02
CA ALA A 326 7.95 -19.70 0.84
C ALA A 326 7.25 -20.64 -0.15
N LYS A 327 6.47 -21.63 0.32
CA LYS A 327 5.71 -22.52 -0.57
C LYS A 327 4.51 -21.86 -1.22
N ASN A 328 3.86 -20.88 -0.58
CA ASN A 328 2.83 -20.08 -1.26
C ASN A 328 3.45 -19.19 -2.34
N ARG A 329 4.62 -18.60 -2.07
CA ARG A 329 5.39 -17.86 -3.09
C ARG A 329 5.77 -18.76 -4.27
N ALA A 330 6.28 -19.96 -3.98
CA ALA A 330 6.63 -20.95 -4.98
C ALA A 330 5.44 -21.32 -5.88
N ARG A 331 4.24 -21.55 -5.33
CA ARG A 331 3.02 -21.81 -6.13
C ARG A 331 2.65 -20.64 -7.06
N THR A 332 2.90 -19.41 -6.61
CA THR A 332 2.71 -18.21 -7.44
C THR A 332 3.71 -18.19 -8.60
N PHE A 333 5.01 -18.37 -8.31
CA PHE A 333 6.02 -18.46 -9.36
C PHE A 333 5.78 -19.62 -10.31
N GLN A 334 5.48 -20.81 -9.81
CA GLN A 334 5.13 -21.98 -10.61
C GLN A 334 4.02 -21.66 -11.61
N THR A 335 2.94 -20.99 -11.16
CA THR A 335 1.87 -20.55 -12.06
C THR A 335 2.39 -19.60 -13.15
N LEU A 336 3.29 -18.68 -12.82
CA LEU A 336 3.85 -17.74 -13.79
C LEU A 336 4.74 -18.44 -14.82
N TYR A 337 5.65 -19.32 -14.39
CA TYR A 337 6.57 -20.04 -15.26
C TYR A 337 5.86 -21.12 -16.10
N ASP A 338 5.04 -21.97 -15.50
CA ASP A 338 4.36 -23.10 -16.19
C ASP A 338 3.41 -22.62 -17.31
N HIS A 339 2.89 -21.40 -17.18
CA HIS A 339 1.96 -20.80 -18.14
C HIS A 339 2.56 -19.66 -18.98
N ASP A 340 3.89 -19.48 -18.96
CA ASP A 340 4.58 -18.41 -19.70
C ASP A 340 3.95 -17.02 -19.47
N ILE A 341 3.64 -16.70 -18.22
CA ILE A 341 3.02 -15.42 -17.86
C ILE A 341 4.13 -14.42 -17.56
N GLY A 342 4.44 -13.57 -18.55
CA GLY A 342 5.34 -12.42 -18.42
C GLY A 342 4.61 -11.08 -18.18
N ASN A 343 5.38 -9.99 -18.20
CA ASN A 343 4.92 -8.62 -17.95
C ASN A 343 4.17 -8.46 -16.62
N ASN A 344 4.70 -9.09 -15.58
CA ASN A 344 4.18 -8.98 -14.22
C ASN A 344 4.88 -7.82 -13.50
N ILE A 345 4.08 -6.96 -12.89
CA ILE A 345 4.54 -5.92 -11.97
C ILE A 345 3.91 -6.18 -10.60
N MET A 346 4.71 -6.58 -9.62
CA MET A 346 4.27 -6.78 -8.24
C MET A 346 4.44 -5.47 -7.47
N LEU A 347 3.43 -5.04 -6.73
CA LEU A 347 3.45 -3.84 -5.90
C LEU A 347 3.37 -4.23 -4.43
N ALA A 348 4.20 -3.62 -3.59
CA ALA A 348 4.21 -3.85 -2.14
C ALA A 348 4.41 -2.56 -1.33
N GLY A 349 4.03 -2.61 -0.06
CA GLY A 349 4.19 -1.57 0.97
C GLY A 349 4.84 -2.14 2.23
N ASP A 350 4.16 -1.97 3.38
CA ASP A 350 4.47 -2.52 4.73
C ASP A 350 5.85 -2.14 5.32
N SER A 351 6.94 -2.53 4.67
CA SER A 351 8.33 -2.44 5.14
C SER A 351 8.90 -1.03 5.38
N HIS A 352 8.15 0.02 5.06
CA HIS A 352 8.54 1.43 5.17
C HIS A 352 9.82 1.84 4.40
N ALA A 353 10.25 1.04 3.42
CA ALA A 353 11.40 1.32 2.56
C ALA A 353 11.08 1.05 1.09
N ASN A 354 11.88 1.62 0.20
CA ASN A 354 11.78 1.37 -1.24
C ASN A 354 12.60 0.12 -1.60
N TRP A 355 12.00 -0.77 -2.38
CA TRP A 355 12.64 -1.99 -2.88
C TRP A 355 12.29 -2.19 -4.34
N VAL A 356 13.30 -2.46 -5.16
CA VAL A 356 13.11 -2.71 -6.59
C VAL A 356 13.92 -3.93 -6.99
N SER A 357 13.21 -4.98 -7.37
CA SER A 357 13.78 -6.31 -7.65
C SER A 357 13.27 -6.84 -8.99
N ASP A 358 14.08 -7.63 -9.68
CA ASP A 358 13.54 -8.51 -10.71
C ASP A 358 12.79 -9.67 -10.03
N LEU A 359 11.67 -10.12 -10.59
CA LEU A 359 10.89 -11.25 -10.05
C LEU A 359 11.44 -12.57 -10.58
N VAL A 360 12.06 -13.36 -9.70
CA VAL A 360 12.71 -14.61 -10.06
C VAL A 360 12.47 -15.68 -9.01
N TRP A 361 12.21 -16.90 -9.46
CA TRP A 361 12.17 -18.07 -8.58
C TRP A 361 13.57 -18.68 -8.47
N LEU A 362 14.39 -18.12 -7.58
CA LEU A 362 15.81 -18.44 -7.44
C LEU A 362 16.09 -19.92 -7.14
N GLU A 363 15.15 -20.61 -6.50
CA GLU A 363 15.32 -22.02 -6.14
C GLU A 363 15.17 -22.98 -7.32
N GLU A 364 14.47 -22.61 -8.39
CA GLU A 364 14.13 -23.50 -9.51
C GLU A 364 14.62 -22.99 -10.88
N HIS A 365 14.89 -21.69 -11.02
CA HIS A 365 15.25 -21.09 -12.30
C HIS A 365 16.58 -20.32 -12.22
N PRO A 366 17.45 -20.45 -13.25
CA PRO A 366 18.69 -19.70 -13.30
C PRO A 366 18.39 -18.20 -13.45
N TYR A 367 19.21 -17.39 -12.80
CA TYR A 367 19.11 -15.93 -12.85
C TYR A 367 20.47 -15.30 -13.05
N ASP A 368 20.57 -14.39 -14.01
CA ASP A 368 21.73 -13.53 -14.17
C ASP A 368 21.38 -12.11 -13.71
N SER A 369 21.87 -11.74 -12.53
CA SER A 369 21.63 -10.40 -11.95
C SER A 369 22.16 -9.23 -12.79
N ALA A 370 23.21 -9.45 -13.60
CA ALA A 370 23.80 -8.40 -14.42
C ALA A 370 22.91 -8.06 -15.61
N THR A 371 22.31 -9.06 -16.24
CA THR A 371 21.47 -8.92 -17.45
C THR A 371 19.96 -8.94 -17.15
N GLY A 372 19.57 -9.46 -15.99
CA GLY A 372 18.20 -9.74 -15.59
C GLY A 372 17.56 -10.96 -16.27
N GLU A 373 18.33 -11.75 -17.03
CA GLU A 373 17.82 -12.97 -17.68
C GLU A 373 17.35 -14.00 -16.64
N GLY A 374 16.20 -14.63 -16.92
CA GLY A 374 15.53 -15.57 -16.01
C GLY A 374 14.35 -14.98 -15.22
N ALA A 375 14.17 -13.65 -15.25
CA ALA A 375 13.07 -12.99 -14.58
C ALA A 375 11.73 -13.10 -15.34
N VAL A 376 10.63 -13.09 -14.57
CA VAL A 376 9.24 -13.12 -15.08
C VAL A 376 8.50 -11.79 -14.84
N GLY A 377 9.16 -10.79 -14.29
CA GLY A 377 8.58 -9.50 -13.99
C GLY A 377 9.46 -8.65 -13.09
N VAL A 378 8.87 -7.62 -12.48
CA VAL A 378 9.56 -6.69 -11.59
C VAL A 378 8.68 -6.41 -10.37
N GLU A 379 9.31 -6.33 -9.20
CA GLU A 379 8.67 -5.80 -8.00
C GLU A 379 9.02 -4.33 -7.81
N PHE A 380 7.99 -3.51 -7.59
CA PHE A 380 8.09 -2.14 -7.11
C PHE A 380 7.45 -2.06 -5.73
N ALA A 381 8.27 -2.12 -4.67
CA ALA A 381 7.83 -1.88 -3.30
C ALA A 381 8.17 -0.44 -2.90
N GLY A 382 7.22 0.22 -2.22
CA GLY A 382 7.33 1.63 -1.84
C GLY A 382 7.56 1.85 -0.36
N THR A 383 8.28 2.93 -0.03
CA THR A 383 8.35 3.44 1.33
C THR A 383 6.99 3.95 1.83
N ALA A 384 6.94 4.23 3.12
CA ALA A 384 5.79 4.79 3.81
C ALA A 384 5.53 6.25 3.44
N VAL A 385 4.25 6.65 3.48
CA VAL A 385 3.85 8.06 3.43
C VAL A 385 4.43 8.82 4.63
N THR A 386 4.33 8.26 5.84
CA THR A 386 4.88 8.88 7.07
C THR A 386 5.36 7.91 8.14
N SER A 387 5.10 6.61 8.05
CA SER A 387 5.62 5.62 9.01
C SER A 387 7.16 5.53 8.99
N SER A 388 7.78 5.16 10.10
CA SER A 388 9.25 5.21 10.25
C SER A 388 9.98 4.12 9.44
N GLY A 389 11.06 4.48 8.74
CA GLY A 389 11.96 3.53 8.05
C GLY A 389 13.22 3.20 8.87
N PHE A 390 14.36 3.01 8.19
CA PHE A 390 15.60 2.43 8.74
C PHE A 390 16.22 3.19 9.93
N GLY A 391 15.80 4.44 10.16
CA GLY A 391 16.34 5.31 11.22
C GLY A 391 17.74 5.85 10.92
N GLY A 392 18.29 6.62 11.86
CA GLY A 392 19.64 7.18 11.75
C GLY A 392 19.79 8.29 10.70
N THR A 393 20.99 8.38 10.12
CA THR A 393 21.34 9.35 9.06
C THR A 393 21.13 8.76 7.67
N ILE A 394 21.14 9.59 6.63
CA ILE A 394 21.10 9.09 5.25
C ILE A 394 22.28 8.15 4.97
N GLN A 395 23.47 8.48 5.50
CA GLN A 395 24.66 7.64 5.32
C GLN A 395 24.50 6.25 5.94
N SER A 396 23.99 6.16 7.17
CA SER A 396 23.75 4.86 7.81
C SER A 396 22.67 4.05 7.08
N ALA A 397 21.62 4.71 6.59
CA ALA A 397 20.59 4.05 5.78
C ALA A 397 21.16 3.53 4.44
N ASN A 398 22.01 4.29 3.76
CA ASN A 398 22.66 3.86 2.51
C ASN A 398 23.62 2.68 2.74
N ASN A 399 24.34 2.66 3.88
CA ASN A 399 25.17 1.52 4.26
C ASN A 399 24.34 0.25 4.49
N GLN A 400 23.17 0.39 5.14
CA GLN A 400 22.21 -0.70 5.30
C GLN A 400 21.70 -1.20 3.94
N SER A 401 21.29 -0.29 3.05
CA SER A 401 20.86 -0.61 1.69
C SER A 401 21.95 -1.33 0.89
N SER A 402 23.22 -0.93 1.05
CA SER A 402 24.35 -1.58 0.38
C SER A 402 24.51 -3.04 0.80
N SER A 403 24.38 -3.33 2.10
CA SER A 403 24.45 -4.70 2.60
C SER A 403 23.29 -5.56 2.12
N LEU A 404 22.07 -5.02 2.11
CA LEU A 404 20.89 -5.72 1.58
C LEU A 404 21.02 -6.05 0.09
N VAL A 405 21.44 -5.08 -0.73
CA VAL A 405 21.60 -5.27 -2.19
C VAL A 405 22.73 -6.25 -2.51
N ARG A 406 23.79 -6.30 -1.67
CA ARG A 406 24.86 -7.29 -1.79
C ARG A 406 24.35 -8.70 -1.53
N ASP A 407 23.52 -8.89 -0.50
CA ASP A 407 23.11 -10.21 -0.03
C ASP A 407 21.95 -10.82 -0.85
N ASN A 408 21.30 -10.02 -1.69
CA ASN A 408 20.13 -10.40 -2.49
C ASN A 408 20.42 -10.19 -3.97
N SER A 409 20.50 -11.26 -4.76
CA SER A 409 20.97 -11.20 -6.16
C SER A 409 19.99 -10.45 -7.07
N GLU A 410 18.69 -10.61 -6.83
CA GLU A 410 17.55 -10.04 -7.53
C GLU A 410 17.24 -8.59 -7.14
N LEU A 411 17.60 -8.18 -5.92
CA LEU A 411 17.36 -6.82 -5.40
C LEU A 411 18.30 -5.82 -6.07
N GLN A 412 17.75 -4.97 -6.95
CA GLN A 412 18.54 -4.03 -7.74
C GLN A 412 18.71 -2.67 -7.09
N TRP A 413 17.73 -2.21 -6.31
CA TRP A 413 17.82 -0.96 -5.55
C TRP A 413 17.05 -1.06 -4.24
N ASN A 414 17.63 -0.49 -3.18
CA ASN A 414 16.99 -0.30 -1.89
C ASN A 414 17.28 1.10 -1.36
N GLU A 415 16.28 1.73 -0.72
CA GLU A 415 16.40 3.03 -0.07
C GLU A 415 15.42 3.12 1.11
N GLY A 416 15.93 3.32 2.32
CA GLY A 416 15.12 3.26 3.54
C GLY A 416 15.07 4.53 4.38
N TYR A 417 15.67 5.63 3.93
CA TYR A 417 15.72 6.88 4.69
C TYR A 417 14.50 7.76 4.44
N TYR A 418 14.18 8.04 3.17
CA TYR A 418 13.13 8.97 2.81
C TYR A 418 11.74 8.33 2.94
N ARG A 419 10.76 9.14 3.32
CA ARG A 419 9.33 8.84 3.20
C ARG A 419 8.83 9.35 1.88
N GLY A 420 7.70 8.86 1.37
CA GLY A 420 7.23 9.32 0.07
C GLY A 420 6.28 8.35 -0.61
N TYR A 421 6.47 8.21 -1.92
CA TYR A 421 5.59 7.44 -2.78
C TYR A 421 6.26 7.20 -4.14
N TYR A 422 5.60 6.44 -5.02
CA TYR A 422 6.03 6.32 -6.41
C TYR A 422 4.86 6.41 -7.39
N GLU A 423 5.17 6.79 -8.62
CA GLU A 423 4.22 6.86 -9.73
C GLU A 423 4.59 5.83 -10.79
N LEU A 424 3.59 5.13 -11.33
CA LEU A 424 3.72 4.27 -12.50
C LEU A 424 3.07 4.93 -13.71
N GLN A 425 3.78 4.92 -14.82
CA GLN A 425 3.31 5.41 -16.11
C GLN A 425 3.37 4.24 -17.09
N ILE A 426 2.21 3.64 -17.35
CA ILE A 426 2.07 2.34 -18.01
C ILE A 426 1.55 2.55 -19.43
N GLY A 427 2.34 2.18 -20.43
CA GLY A 427 1.95 2.15 -21.84
C GLY A 427 2.18 0.77 -22.45
N TYR A 428 1.86 0.58 -23.73
CA TYR A 428 2.08 -0.71 -24.40
C TYR A 428 3.56 -1.08 -24.56
N ASP A 429 4.44 -0.08 -24.70
CA ASP A 429 5.86 -0.34 -24.96
C ASP A 429 6.67 -0.52 -23.67
N ALA A 430 6.26 0.14 -22.59
CA ALA A 430 6.98 0.11 -21.32
C ALA A 430 6.12 0.55 -20.12
N VAL A 431 6.57 0.15 -18.93
CA VAL A 431 6.20 0.73 -17.65
C VAL A 431 7.37 1.58 -17.14
N HIS A 432 7.10 2.83 -16.78
CA HIS A 432 8.05 3.69 -16.08
C HIS A 432 7.62 3.88 -14.63
N ALA A 433 8.52 3.63 -13.69
CA ALA A 433 8.32 3.85 -12.26
C ALA A 433 9.20 5.00 -11.77
N SER A 434 8.62 6.03 -11.17
CA SER A 434 9.33 7.19 -10.62
C SER A 434 9.11 7.27 -9.11
N TYR A 435 10.19 7.14 -8.34
CA TYR A 435 10.17 7.20 -6.89
C TYR A 435 10.47 8.61 -6.39
N TYR A 436 9.68 9.09 -5.44
CA TYR A 436 9.77 10.43 -4.87
C TYR A 436 9.92 10.38 -3.35
N GLY A 437 10.91 11.08 -2.83
CA GLY A 437 11.18 11.24 -1.39
C GLY A 437 10.74 12.60 -0.88
N MET A 438 10.18 12.66 0.32
CA MET A 438 9.87 13.89 1.02
C MET A 438 11.11 14.34 1.78
N PRO A 439 11.58 15.58 1.62
CA PRO A 439 12.74 16.06 2.38
C PRO A 439 12.48 16.06 3.90
N THR A 440 11.21 16.24 4.29
CA THR A 440 10.73 16.06 5.65
C THR A 440 9.23 15.77 5.63
N VAL A 441 8.77 14.99 6.60
CA VAL A 441 7.34 14.86 6.96
C VAL A 441 7.03 15.52 8.30
N ALA A 442 8.01 16.11 8.98
CA ALA A 442 7.83 16.80 10.26
C ALA A 442 7.00 18.10 10.13
N THR A 443 6.94 18.67 8.92
CA THR A 443 6.14 19.87 8.62
C THR A 443 5.38 19.68 7.32
N ARG A 444 4.23 20.35 7.19
CA ARG A 444 3.47 20.36 5.95
C ARG A 444 4.18 21.22 4.90
N ASN A 445 4.48 20.64 3.72
CA ASN A 445 5.17 21.33 2.64
C ASN A 445 4.87 20.69 1.26
N PRO A 446 5.08 21.41 0.14
CA PRO A 446 4.81 20.90 -1.20
C PRO A 446 6.04 20.28 -1.91
N LEU A 447 7.04 19.82 -1.17
CA LEU A 447 8.37 19.54 -1.68
C LEU A 447 8.61 18.04 -1.89
N GLU A 448 9.34 17.68 -2.93
CA GLU A 448 9.79 16.31 -3.19
C GLU A 448 11.17 16.25 -3.84
N ILE A 449 11.83 15.11 -3.69
CA ILE A 449 13.12 14.76 -4.26
C ILE A 449 12.89 13.58 -5.21
N SER A 450 13.41 13.63 -6.44
CA SER A 450 13.37 12.46 -7.34
C SER A 450 14.45 11.47 -6.91
N LEU A 451 14.04 10.30 -6.40
CA LEU A 451 14.97 9.33 -5.83
C LEU A 451 15.58 8.42 -6.89
N ALA A 452 14.74 7.82 -7.72
CA ALA A 452 15.13 6.88 -8.75
C ALA A 452 14.03 6.73 -9.80
N ASN A 453 14.40 6.39 -11.03
CA ASN A 453 13.47 6.14 -12.13
C ASN A 453 13.80 4.80 -12.79
N PHE A 454 12.83 3.91 -12.91
CA PHE A 454 13.01 2.58 -13.48
C PHE A 454 12.14 2.40 -14.71
N THR A 455 12.59 1.57 -15.64
CA THR A 455 11.84 1.23 -16.85
C THR A 455 11.77 -0.29 -17.00
N VAL A 456 10.60 -0.81 -17.34
CA VAL A 456 10.38 -2.21 -17.72
C VAL A 456 9.84 -2.19 -19.14
N VAL A 457 10.61 -2.71 -20.09
CA VAL A 457 10.20 -2.77 -21.50
C VAL A 457 9.27 -3.98 -21.68
N ASN A 458 8.21 -3.80 -22.47
CA ASN A 458 7.26 -4.87 -22.80
C ASN A 458 8.00 -6.09 -23.38
N GLY A 459 7.69 -7.27 -22.85
CA GLY A 459 8.31 -8.54 -23.23
C GLY A 459 9.69 -8.77 -22.62
N GLY A 460 10.26 -7.77 -21.92
CA GLY A 460 11.56 -7.89 -21.26
C GLY A 460 11.51 -8.65 -19.94
N ASN A 461 10.38 -8.60 -19.21
CA ASN A 461 10.17 -9.27 -17.92
C ASN A 461 11.20 -8.93 -16.81
N LYS A 462 11.92 -7.83 -16.97
CA LYS A 462 13.02 -7.40 -16.10
C LYS A 462 13.22 -5.89 -16.18
N LEU A 463 13.93 -5.32 -15.21
CA LEU A 463 14.32 -3.91 -15.26
C LEU A 463 15.26 -3.65 -16.46
N GLN A 464 15.03 -2.56 -17.17
CA GLN A 464 15.94 -2.09 -18.22
C GLN A 464 17.33 -1.84 -17.63
N ARG A 465 18.36 -2.35 -18.30
CA ARG A 465 19.77 -2.12 -17.95
C ARG A 465 20.38 -0.98 -18.80
N PRO A 466 21.29 -0.15 -18.24
CA PRO A 466 21.69 -0.10 -16.83
C PRO A 466 20.50 0.29 -15.93
N VAL A 467 20.39 -0.35 -14.77
CA VAL A 467 19.25 -0.13 -13.85
C VAL A 467 19.22 1.34 -13.47
N ALA A 468 18.04 1.96 -13.53
CA ALA A 468 17.82 3.38 -13.28
C ALA A 468 18.71 4.34 -14.09
N GLY A 469 19.18 3.94 -15.28
CA GLY A 469 20.14 4.73 -16.04
C GLY A 469 21.53 4.80 -15.38
N GLY A 470 21.80 3.93 -14.41
CA GLY A 470 23.06 3.84 -13.67
C GLY A 470 23.19 4.79 -12.49
N LYS A 471 22.14 5.54 -12.11
CA LYS A 471 22.21 6.55 -11.04
C LYS A 471 20.95 6.62 -10.21
N VAL A 472 21.12 6.84 -8.91
CA VAL A 472 20.04 7.11 -7.93
C VAL A 472 20.47 8.23 -6.98
N GLU A 473 19.52 8.96 -6.42
CA GLU A 473 19.79 10.06 -5.47
C GLU A 473 20.19 9.55 -4.09
N SER A 474 19.58 8.44 -3.64
CA SER A 474 19.75 7.87 -2.30
C SER A 474 19.62 6.34 -2.30
N GLY A 475 19.99 5.71 -1.19
CA GLY A 475 19.98 4.26 -1.01
C GLY A 475 21.24 3.61 -1.57
N PHE A 476 21.07 2.44 -2.20
CA PHE A 476 22.13 1.76 -2.92
C PHE A 476 21.56 1.05 -4.16
N ILE A 477 22.23 1.20 -5.29
CA ILE A 477 21.89 0.54 -6.55
C ILE A 477 22.99 -0.47 -6.94
N LYS A 478 22.58 -1.68 -7.34
CA LYS A 478 23.50 -2.80 -7.60
C LYS A 478 24.54 -2.49 -8.67
N THR A 479 24.10 -1.86 -9.76
CA THR A 479 24.95 -1.46 -10.88
C THR A 479 24.75 0.02 -11.15
N GLY A 480 25.66 0.85 -10.65
CA GLY A 480 25.55 2.30 -10.79
C GLY A 480 26.20 3.07 -9.64
N GLN A 481 25.76 4.31 -9.46
CA GLN A 481 26.27 5.20 -8.43
C GLN A 481 25.13 5.93 -7.71
N VAL A 482 25.34 6.16 -6.41
CA VAL A 482 24.51 7.06 -5.62
C VAL A 482 25.05 8.48 -5.80
N GLN A 483 24.25 9.38 -6.37
CA GLN A 483 24.60 10.78 -6.62
C GLN A 483 23.57 11.68 -5.96
N MET A 484 23.82 12.05 -4.72
CA MET A 484 22.96 12.97 -3.97
C MET A 484 23.17 14.41 -4.45
N THR A 485 22.07 15.06 -4.86
CA THR A 485 22.02 16.42 -5.38
C THR A 485 21.31 17.39 -4.43
N ASN A 486 20.47 16.87 -3.52
CA ASN A 486 19.55 17.65 -2.70
C ASN A 486 18.61 18.56 -3.53
N LEU A 487 18.47 18.25 -4.81
CA LEU A 487 17.63 18.98 -5.74
C LEU A 487 16.17 18.66 -5.43
N THR A 488 15.47 19.66 -4.94
CA THR A 488 14.09 19.54 -4.47
C THR A 488 13.15 20.25 -5.43
N TYR A 489 12.07 19.58 -5.82
CA TYR A 489 10.97 20.13 -6.62
C TYR A 489 9.84 20.61 -5.72
N ASN A 490 9.33 21.81 -5.97
CA ASN A 490 8.14 22.32 -5.32
C ASN A 490 6.93 22.10 -6.24
N THR A 491 6.06 21.16 -5.86
CA THR A 491 4.88 20.76 -6.64
C THR A 491 3.79 21.83 -6.70
N GLN A 492 3.82 22.84 -5.82
CA GLN A 492 2.83 23.91 -5.77
C GLN A 492 3.15 25.04 -6.77
N ASN A 493 4.42 25.42 -6.91
CA ASN A 493 4.83 26.52 -7.81
C ASN A 493 5.69 26.06 -8.99
N GLN A 494 5.98 24.77 -9.10
CA GLN A 494 6.74 24.13 -10.18
C GLN A 494 8.19 24.61 -10.31
N SER A 495 8.81 25.01 -9.19
CA SER A 495 10.21 25.45 -9.14
C SER A 495 11.15 24.38 -8.56
N TRP A 496 12.43 24.46 -8.93
CA TRP A 496 13.50 23.62 -8.40
C TRP A 496 14.48 24.44 -7.56
N ALA A 497 14.94 23.87 -6.45
CA ALA A 497 15.97 24.46 -5.62
C ALA A 497 16.81 23.38 -4.93
N VAL A 498 18.12 23.63 -4.76
CA VAL A 498 18.96 22.80 -3.89
C VAL A 498 18.70 23.20 -2.44
N ARG A 499 18.37 22.23 -1.59
CA ARG A 499 17.94 22.49 -0.21
C ARG A 499 18.67 21.62 0.81
N ASN A 500 19.25 22.25 1.82
CA ASN A 500 19.95 21.60 2.93
C ASN A 500 19.35 21.99 4.29
N ASP A 501 18.14 22.57 4.30
CA ASP A 501 17.50 23.17 5.46
C ASP A 501 16.60 22.19 6.25
N PHE A 502 16.61 20.89 5.91
CA PHE A 502 15.80 19.87 6.55
C PHE A 502 16.63 19.01 7.50
N ASN A 503 16.56 19.33 8.80
CA ASN A 503 17.33 18.63 9.83
C ASN A 503 16.51 17.59 10.61
N GLN A 504 15.21 17.48 10.32
CA GLN A 504 14.28 16.64 11.05
C GLN A 504 13.31 15.96 10.08
N MET A 505 13.27 14.62 10.08
CA MET A 505 12.38 13.84 9.21
C MET A 505 10.96 13.75 9.76
N PHE A 506 10.80 13.48 11.06
CA PHE A 506 9.50 13.20 11.71
C PHE A 506 9.15 14.20 12.78
N ILE A 507 7.87 14.29 13.15
CA ILE A 507 7.42 15.05 14.30
C ILE A 507 8.07 14.49 15.58
N SER A 508 8.51 15.37 16.46
CA SER A 508 9.02 15.01 17.78
C SER A 508 8.08 15.56 18.84
N TYR A 509 7.59 14.69 19.71
CA TYR A 509 6.79 15.09 20.86
C TYR A 509 7.70 15.33 22.07
N PRO A 510 7.50 16.40 22.85
CA PRO A 510 8.24 16.60 24.09
C PRO A 510 8.05 15.39 25.00
N ARG A 511 9.15 14.84 25.55
CA ARG A 511 9.04 13.81 26.59
C ARG A 511 8.33 14.41 27.79
N THR A 512 7.33 13.71 28.31
CA THR A 512 6.77 13.99 29.63
C THR A 512 7.89 13.82 30.66
N THR A 513 8.29 14.91 31.31
CA THR A 513 9.12 14.88 32.52
C THR A 513 8.34 14.31 33.69
#